data_AF-A0A257JKK5-F1
#
_entry.id   AF-A0A257JKK5-F1
#
_cell.length_a   1.000
_cell.length_b   1.000
_cell.length_c   1.000
_cell.angle_alpha   90.00
_cell.angle_beta   90.00
_cell.angle_gamma   90.00
#
_symmetry.space_group_name_H-M   'P 1'
#
loop_
_entity.id
_entity.type
_entity.pdbx_description
1 polymer ?
#
loop_
_entity_poly.entity_id
_entity_poly.type
_entity_poly.pdbx_seq_one_letter_code
_entity_poly.pdbx_strand_id
1 'polypeptide(L)'
;MAETLSLFATRLYRAPLGGRAPDELRQDLADACDMLEQEDAAGRRWCRDNGYKGYTSYASLNDLPTRISAFGDLKRQLDKHAAAFAQEVGFNLAGGKLKLDSLWVNCLPPGGVHTGHIHPHSVISGTFYVTLPDGASALKLEDPRLAMMMAAPTRLPEAAQDLQPFVFLTPQIGEVILWESWLRHE
;
A
#
# COMPACT_ATOMS: atom_id res chain seq x y z
N MET A 1 1.25 -23.50 -35.41
CA MET A 1 0.57 -22.21 -35.17
C MET A 1 1.45 -21.40 -34.24
N ALA A 2 1.52 -20.08 -34.42
CA ALA A 2 2.27 -19.23 -33.49
C ALA A 2 1.47 -19.02 -32.20
N GLU A 3 2.17 -19.01 -31.07
CA GLU A 3 1.60 -18.80 -29.73
C GLU A 3 2.39 -17.70 -29.01
N THR A 4 1.74 -16.96 -28.14
CA THR A 4 2.36 -15.95 -27.29
C THR A 4 1.85 -16.13 -25.86
N LEU A 5 2.77 -16.17 -24.90
CA LEU A 5 2.51 -16.45 -23.50
C LEU A 5 2.96 -15.29 -22.62
N SER A 6 2.21 -15.00 -21.55
CA SER A 6 2.62 -14.07 -20.51
C SER A 6 3.41 -14.80 -19.44
N LEU A 7 4.66 -14.40 -19.21
CA LEU A 7 5.58 -15.03 -18.27
C LEU A 7 6.06 -14.02 -17.23
N PHE A 8 6.23 -14.49 -15.99
CA PHE A 8 6.76 -13.71 -14.86
C PHE A 8 5.94 -12.45 -14.53
N ALA A 9 4.61 -12.57 -14.56
CA ALA A 9 3.69 -11.47 -14.31
C ALA A 9 3.74 -10.99 -12.85
N THR A 10 3.73 -9.67 -12.65
CA THR A 10 3.49 -9.07 -11.33
C THR A 10 2.00 -9.12 -11.00
N ARG A 11 1.65 -9.57 -9.80
CA ARG A 11 0.25 -9.58 -9.32
C ARG A 11 0.00 -8.39 -8.39
N LEU A 12 -1.19 -7.84 -8.50
CA LEU A 12 -1.68 -6.77 -7.64
C LEU A 12 -3.07 -7.17 -7.12
N TYR A 13 -3.24 -7.09 -5.81
CA TYR A 13 -4.51 -7.36 -5.15
C TYR A 13 -5.25 -6.06 -4.87
N ARG A 14 -6.55 -6.01 -5.17
CA ARG A 14 -7.43 -4.89 -4.84
C ARG A 14 -8.76 -5.43 -4.33
N ALA A 15 -9.22 -4.95 -3.19
CA ALA A 15 -10.52 -5.33 -2.64
C ALA A 15 -11.04 -4.26 -1.67
N PRO A 16 -12.37 -4.15 -1.49
CA PRO A 16 -12.90 -3.46 -0.32
C PRO A 16 -12.47 -4.19 0.96
N LEU A 17 -12.32 -3.47 2.08
CA LEU A 17 -11.90 -4.05 3.37
C LEU A 17 -12.81 -5.22 3.85
N GLY A 18 -14.11 -5.13 3.54
CA GLY A 18 -15.09 -6.11 3.99
C GLY A 18 -15.25 -6.18 5.51
N GLY A 19 -15.85 -7.27 6.00
CA GLY A 19 -16.15 -7.45 7.42
C GLY A 19 -17.51 -6.88 7.84
N ARG A 20 -17.76 -6.84 9.15
CA ARG A 20 -19.00 -6.27 9.73
C ARG A 20 -18.81 -4.77 9.88
N ALA A 21 -19.74 -3.98 9.37
CA ALA A 21 -19.75 -2.51 9.45
C ALA A 21 -18.42 -1.85 8.99
N PRO A 22 -17.93 -2.11 7.76
CA PRO A 22 -16.67 -1.56 7.27
C PRO A 22 -16.62 -0.03 7.27
N ASP A 23 -17.76 0.64 7.06
CA ASP A 23 -17.83 2.10 7.05
C ASP A 23 -17.67 2.70 8.45
N GLU A 24 -18.21 2.05 9.48
CA GLU A 24 -18.03 2.47 10.89
C GLU A 24 -16.57 2.32 11.29
N LEU A 25 -15.96 1.16 11.02
CA LEU A 25 -14.53 0.93 11.29
C LEU A 25 -13.66 1.95 10.54
N ARG A 26 -13.99 2.27 9.30
CA ARG A 26 -13.27 3.28 8.52
C ARG A 26 -13.40 4.67 9.14
N GLN A 27 -14.57 5.03 9.66
CA GLN A 27 -14.75 6.30 10.35
C GLN A 27 -13.94 6.36 11.66
N ASP A 28 -13.96 5.28 12.46
CA ASP A 28 -13.13 5.19 13.68
C ASP A 28 -11.62 5.30 13.35
N LEU A 29 -11.20 4.73 12.22
CA LEU A 29 -9.83 4.88 11.72
C LEU A 29 -9.53 6.32 11.28
N ALA A 30 -10.48 7.02 10.66
CA ALA A 30 -10.32 8.42 10.26
C ALA A 30 -10.11 9.31 11.49
N ASP A 31 -10.98 9.18 12.48
CA ASP A 31 -10.90 9.93 13.73
C ASP A 31 -9.59 9.62 14.48
N ALA A 32 -9.15 8.37 14.47
CA ALA A 32 -7.87 7.97 15.06
C ALA A 32 -6.66 8.53 14.29
N CYS A 33 -6.70 8.59 12.95
CA CYS A 33 -5.67 9.22 12.14
C CYS A 33 -5.55 10.73 12.46
N ASP A 34 -6.68 11.43 12.55
CA ASP A 34 -6.72 12.87 12.88
C ASP A 34 -6.18 13.13 14.29
N MET A 35 -6.56 12.30 15.27
CA MET A 35 -6.03 12.37 16.63
C MET A 35 -4.50 12.15 16.65
N LEU A 36 -4.00 11.13 15.94
CA LEU A 36 -2.58 10.83 15.88
C LEU A 36 -1.78 11.98 15.26
N GLU A 37 -2.25 12.55 14.15
CA GLU A 37 -1.61 13.71 13.53
C GLU A 37 -1.50 14.90 14.52
N GLN A 38 -2.56 15.16 15.30
CA GLN A 38 -2.64 16.28 16.25
C GLN A 38 -1.87 16.04 17.55
N GLU A 39 -1.78 14.80 18.03
CA GLU A 39 -1.30 14.49 19.37
C GLU A 39 0.10 13.84 19.41
N ASP A 40 0.51 13.10 18.38
CA ASP A 40 1.85 12.50 18.30
C ASP A 40 2.97 13.54 18.07
N ALA A 41 3.40 14.17 19.16
CA ALA A 41 4.44 15.19 19.15
C ALA A 41 5.80 14.66 18.64
N ALA A 42 6.09 13.37 18.84
CA ALA A 42 7.33 12.75 18.38
C ALA A 42 7.29 12.55 16.86
N GLY A 43 6.22 11.97 16.32
CA GLY A 43 6.02 11.79 14.88
C GLY A 43 5.99 13.12 14.13
N ARG A 44 5.26 14.13 14.65
CA ARG A 44 5.26 15.48 14.06
C ARG A 44 6.65 16.12 14.05
N ARG A 45 7.42 15.96 15.13
CA ARG A 45 8.80 16.47 15.19
C ARG A 45 9.68 15.80 14.14
N TRP A 46 9.62 14.47 14.08
CA TRP A 46 10.37 13.71 13.08
C TRP A 46 10.01 14.14 11.65
N CYS A 47 8.73 14.33 11.34
CA CYS A 47 8.29 14.78 10.02
C CYS A 47 8.90 16.13 9.65
N ARG A 48 8.88 17.11 10.57
CA ARG A 48 9.50 18.43 10.34
C ARG A 48 11.01 18.32 10.14
N ASP A 49 11.69 17.57 11.00
CA ASP A 49 13.15 17.47 11.00
C ASP A 49 13.66 16.73 9.74
N ASN A 50 12.84 15.88 9.12
CA ASN A 50 13.17 15.12 7.91
C ASN A 50 12.52 15.67 6.63
N GLY A 51 11.84 16.83 6.69
CA GLY A 51 11.19 17.43 5.53
C GLY A 51 10.04 16.60 4.94
N TYR A 52 9.44 15.72 5.74
CA TYR A 52 8.27 14.94 5.34
C TYR A 52 7.05 15.88 5.27
N LYS A 53 6.45 16.00 4.08
CA LYS A 53 5.26 16.83 3.86
C LYS A 53 4.00 16.10 4.32
N GLY A 54 3.56 16.42 5.53
CA GLY A 54 2.38 15.82 6.17
C GLY A 54 2.77 15.17 7.49
N TYR A 55 2.05 14.11 7.84
CA TYR A 55 2.32 13.32 9.04
C TYR A 55 2.50 11.85 8.68
N THR A 56 3.49 11.22 9.29
CA THR A 56 3.61 9.76 9.35
C THR A 56 3.89 9.31 10.78
N SER A 57 3.24 8.22 11.18
CA SER A 57 3.54 7.58 12.47
C SER A 57 4.69 6.58 12.39
N TYR A 58 5.27 6.38 11.20
CA TYR A 58 6.25 5.31 10.93
C TYR A 58 7.46 5.34 11.88
N ALA A 59 7.97 6.54 12.17
CA ALA A 59 9.17 6.71 12.99
C ALA A 59 8.88 6.87 14.49
N SER A 60 7.61 6.91 14.90
CA SER A 60 7.20 7.26 16.27
C SER A 60 6.39 6.17 16.97
N LEU A 61 5.59 5.39 16.24
CA LEU A 61 4.67 4.41 16.80
C LEU A 61 4.82 3.05 16.11
N ASN A 62 5.04 1.99 16.90
CA ASN A 62 5.19 0.61 16.43
C ASN A 62 4.15 -0.35 17.02
N ASP A 63 3.16 0.17 17.75
CA ASP A 63 2.20 -0.60 18.55
C ASP A 63 0.74 -0.24 18.24
N LEU A 64 0.45 0.39 17.09
CA LEU A 64 -0.89 0.86 16.70
C LEU A 64 -2.00 -0.19 16.92
N PRO A 65 -1.85 -1.47 16.49
CA PRO A 65 -2.92 -2.47 16.65
C PRO A 65 -3.27 -2.78 18.11
N THR A 66 -2.34 -2.56 19.04
CA THR A 66 -2.54 -2.75 20.49
C THR A 66 -2.88 -1.44 21.21
N ARG A 67 -2.49 -0.29 20.63
CA ARG A 67 -2.72 1.04 21.20
C ARG A 67 -4.14 1.55 20.96
N ILE A 68 -4.69 1.31 19.77
CA ILE A 68 -5.99 1.83 19.33
C ILE A 68 -6.80 0.67 18.75
N SER A 69 -8.00 0.44 19.30
CA SER A 69 -8.86 -0.71 18.94
C SER A 69 -9.16 -0.80 17.45
N ALA A 70 -9.45 0.33 16.79
CA ALA A 70 -9.73 0.39 15.35
C ALA A 70 -8.59 -0.20 14.49
N PHE A 71 -7.33 0.05 14.85
CA PHE A 71 -6.19 -0.54 14.15
C PHE A 71 -6.01 -2.04 14.44
N GLY A 72 -6.39 -2.49 15.64
CA GLY A 72 -6.47 -3.91 15.96
C GLY A 72 -7.52 -4.63 15.12
N ASP A 73 -8.64 -3.97 14.85
CA ASP A 73 -9.73 -4.46 14.01
C ASP A 73 -9.33 -4.48 12.53
N LEU A 74 -8.69 -3.41 12.06
CA LEU A 74 -8.08 -3.32 10.73
C LEU A 74 -7.08 -4.46 10.51
N LYS A 75 -6.15 -4.68 11.45
CA LYS A 75 -5.17 -5.77 11.38
C LYS A 75 -5.83 -7.13 11.12
N ARG A 76 -6.95 -7.43 11.79
CA ARG A 76 -7.65 -8.72 11.62
C ARG A 76 -8.23 -8.89 10.22
N GLN A 77 -8.61 -7.82 9.54
CA GLN A 77 -9.04 -7.89 8.13
C GLN A 77 -7.82 -7.98 7.20
N LEU A 78 -6.78 -7.18 7.44
CA LEU A 78 -5.56 -7.21 6.63
C LEU A 78 -4.87 -8.58 6.67
N ASP A 79 -4.85 -9.27 7.82
CA ASP A 79 -4.32 -10.64 7.93
C ASP A 79 -5.06 -11.62 6.98
N LYS A 80 -6.38 -11.43 6.76
CA LYS A 80 -7.17 -12.24 5.82
C LYS A 80 -6.86 -11.89 4.37
N HIS A 81 -6.76 -10.60 4.04
CA HIS A 81 -6.39 -10.16 2.69
C HIS A 81 -4.99 -10.64 2.31
N ALA A 82 -4.02 -10.53 3.21
CA ALA A 82 -2.65 -11.01 3.00
C ALA A 82 -2.63 -12.53 2.78
N ALA A 83 -3.42 -13.30 3.54
CA ALA A 83 -3.55 -14.74 3.34
C ALA A 83 -4.17 -15.10 1.97
N ALA A 84 -5.23 -14.39 1.57
CA ALA A 84 -5.87 -14.59 0.27
C ALA A 84 -4.91 -14.24 -0.88
N PHE A 85 -4.20 -13.12 -0.77
CA PHE A 85 -3.25 -12.71 -1.80
C PHE A 85 -2.04 -13.65 -1.88
N ALA A 86 -1.53 -14.14 -0.74
CA ALA A 86 -0.47 -15.15 -0.73
C ALA A 86 -0.88 -16.45 -1.45
N GLN A 87 -2.15 -16.85 -1.32
CA GLN A 87 -2.69 -17.99 -2.06
C GLN A 87 -2.78 -17.70 -3.56
N GLU A 88 -3.21 -16.50 -3.96
CA GLU A 88 -3.30 -16.09 -5.37
C GLU A 88 -1.93 -16.04 -6.05
N VAL A 89 -0.91 -15.52 -5.36
CA VAL A 89 0.48 -15.50 -5.86
C VAL A 89 1.09 -16.91 -5.87
N GLY A 90 0.56 -17.83 -5.05
CA GLY A 90 1.02 -19.21 -5.00
C GLY A 90 2.23 -19.42 -4.08
N PHE A 91 2.36 -18.65 -3.00
CA PHE A 91 3.46 -18.83 -2.05
C PHE A 91 3.39 -20.18 -1.32
N ASN A 92 4.50 -20.91 -1.31
CA ASN A 92 4.69 -22.03 -0.40
C ASN A 92 5.22 -21.52 0.95
N LEU A 93 4.32 -21.35 1.91
CA LEU A 93 4.66 -20.87 3.25
C LEU A 93 5.22 -21.96 4.19
N ALA A 94 5.40 -23.20 3.71
CA ALA A 94 5.95 -24.33 4.48
C ALA A 94 5.27 -24.54 5.86
N GLY A 95 3.95 -24.35 5.94
CA GLY A 95 3.17 -24.44 7.17
C GLY A 95 3.18 -23.17 8.04
N GLY A 96 3.97 -22.16 7.67
CA GLY A 96 3.96 -20.82 8.26
C GLY A 96 2.76 -19.98 7.83
N LYS A 97 2.66 -18.79 8.43
CA LYS A 97 1.66 -17.77 8.10
C LYS A 97 2.34 -16.41 8.01
N LEU A 98 1.90 -15.59 7.06
CA LEU A 98 2.25 -14.18 7.06
C LEU A 98 1.68 -13.51 8.32
N LYS A 99 2.47 -12.61 8.92
CA LYS A 99 2.07 -11.83 10.08
C LYS A 99 2.37 -10.37 9.76
N LEU A 100 1.46 -9.48 10.16
CA LEU A 100 1.71 -8.05 10.12
C LEU A 100 2.96 -7.73 10.95
N ASP A 101 3.97 -7.19 10.28
CA ASP A 101 5.23 -6.75 10.87
C ASP A 101 5.16 -5.27 11.28
N SER A 102 4.82 -4.42 10.30
CA SER A 102 4.77 -2.97 10.46
C SER A 102 3.43 -2.42 9.98
N LEU A 103 2.89 -1.43 10.71
CA LEU A 103 1.69 -0.68 10.35
C LEU A 103 1.84 0.76 10.83
N TRP A 104 1.58 1.71 9.94
CA TRP A 104 1.68 3.14 10.25
C TRP A 104 0.59 3.93 9.53
N VAL A 105 0.40 5.17 9.97
CA VAL A 105 -0.51 6.15 9.36
C VAL A 105 0.28 7.11 8.49
N ASN A 106 -0.31 7.53 7.37
CA ASN A 106 0.14 8.67 6.59
C ASN A 106 -1.05 9.63 6.41
N CYS A 107 -0.89 10.90 6.81
CA CYS A 107 -1.81 11.98 6.51
C CYS A 107 -1.10 12.94 5.56
N LEU A 108 -1.52 12.96 4.29
CA LEU A 108 -0.88 13.76 3.25
C LEU A 108 -1.73 14.99 2.90
N PRO A 109 -1.21 16.21 3.13
CA PRO A 109 -1.85 17.43 2.65
C PRO A 109 -1.66 17.57 1.13
N PRO A 110 -2.40 18.48 0.47
CA PRO A 110 -2.18 18.80 -0.94
C PRO A 110 -0.71 19.08 -1.26
N GLY A 111 -0.18 18.41 -2.30
CA GLY A 111 1.23 18.52 -2.70
C GLY A 111 2.22 17.71 -1.85
N GLY A 112 1.74 16.90 -0.90
CA GLY A 112 2.51 15.83 -0.27
C GLY A 112 2.78 14.71 -1.27
N VAL A 113 4.00 14.17 -1.26
CA VAL A 113 4.43 13.09 -2.16
C VAL A 113 5.31 12.11 -1.39
N HIS A 114 5.20 10.83 -1.72
CA HIS A 114 6.25 9.86 -1.45
C HIS A 114 7.06 9.69 -2.72
N THR A 115 8.35 9.39 -2.59
CA THR A 115 9.22 9.14 -3.76
C THR A 115 9.28 7.65 -4.03
N GLY A 116 9.51 7.25 -5.29
CA GLY A 116 9.63 5.84 -5.67
C GLY A 116 10.51 5.00 -4.73
N HIS A 117 9.92 4.05 -4.02
CA HIS A 117 10.60 3.21 -3.01
C HIS A 117 10.06 1.77 -2.99
N ILE A 118 10.71 0.91 -2.21
CA ILE A 118 10.31 -0.48 -1.91
C ILE A 118 10.30 -0.67 -0.39
N HIS A 119 9.79 -1.80 0.09
CA HIS A 119 9.82 -2.15 1.52
C HIS A 119 10.78 -3.34 1.77
N PRO A 120 12.02 -3.08 2.21
CA PRO A 120 12.99 -4.13 2.51
C PRO A 120 12.48 -5.10 3.58
N HIS A 121 12.96 -6.35 3.51
CA HIS A 121 12.69 -7.40 4.51
C HIS A 121 11.21 -7.78 4.70
N SER A 122 10.33 -7.32 3.81
CA SER A 122 8.90 -7.61 3.82
C SER A 122 8.51 -8.54 2.67
N VAL A 123 7.45 -9.33 2.85
CA VAL A 123 6.91 -10.22 1.80
C VAL A 123 5.81 -9.51 1.03
N ILE A 124 4.72 -9.14 1.72
CA ILE A 124 3.58 -8.40 1.15
C ILE A 124 3.55 -7.01 1.78
N SER A 125 3.34 -6.01 0.93
CA SER A 125 3.10 -4.62 1.30
C SER A 125 1.72 -4.20 0.83
N GLY A 126 1.21 -3.12 1.38
CA GLY A 126 -0.06 -2.60 0.92
C GLY A 126 -0.50 -1.33 1.62
N THR A 127 -1.64 -0.81 1.16
CA THR A 127 -2.25 0.41 1.68
C THR A 127 -3.76 0.22 1.80
N PHE A 128 -4.30 0.68 2.92
CA PHE A 128 -5.73 0.84 3.12
C PHE A 128 -6.07 2.33 3.08
N TYR A 129 -7.02 2.73 2.23
CA TYR A 129 -7.37 4.13 2.02
C TYR A 129 -8.55 4.55 2.91
N VAL A 130 -8.25 5.29 3.98
CA VAL A 130 -9.23 5.70 5.00
C VAL A 130 -10.09 6.87 4.52
N THR A 131 -9.44 7.91 4.00
CA THR A 131 -10.04 9.11 3.41
C THR A 131 -9.30 9.44 2.11
N LEU A 132 -10.00 10.02 1.14
CA LEU A 132 -9.43 10.48 -0.12
C LEU A 132 -10.05 11.84 -0.47
N PRO A 133 -9.26 12.93 -0.51
CA PRO A 133 -9.75 14.21 -1.00
C PRO A 133 -9.95 14.16 -2.53
N ASP A 134 -10.78 15.06 -3.05
CA ASP A 134 -10.94 15.25 -4.48
C ASP A 134 -9.58 15.58 -5.13
N GLY A 135 -9.26 14.89 -6.21
CA GLY A 135 -7.97 15.06 -6.90
C GLY A 135 -6.78 14.39 -6.22
N ALA A 136 -7.00 13.49 -5.25
CA ALA A 136 -5.95 12.63 -4.72
C ALA A 136 -5.22 11.89 -5.86
N SER A 137 -3.89 11.86 -5.77
CA SER A 137 -3.05 11.22 -6.79
C SER A 137 -3.20 9.71 -6.78
N ALA A 138 -3.02 9.10 -7.94
CA ALA A 138 -2.98 7.66 -8.10
C ALA A 138 -1.71 7.08 -7.45
N LEU A 139 -1.81 5.84 -6.93
CA LEU A 139 -0.64 5.02 -6.64
C LEU A 139 0.03 4.65 -7.97
N LYS A 140 1.30 5.04 -8.14
CA LYS A 140 2.09 4.74 -9.33
C LYS A 140 2.98 3.53 -9.06
N LEU A 141 2.80 2.47 -9.82
CA LEU A 141 3.65 1.27 -9.80
C LEU A 141 4.63 1.32 -10.96
N GLU A 142 5.89 0.96 -10.72
CA GLU A 142 6.95 0.90 -11.74
C GLU A 142 7.27 -0.56 -12.10
N ASP A 143 7.42 -0.86 -13.39
CA ASP A 143 7.81 -2.20 -13.86
C ASP A 143 9.16 -2.59 -13.22
N PRO A 144 9.24 -3.72 -12.49
CA PRO A 144 10.47 -4.15 -11.81
C PRO A 144 11.64 -4.38 -12.77
N ARG A 145 11.38 -4.52 -14.07
CA ARG A 145 12.38 -4.73 -15.12
C ARG A 145 12.83 -3.42 -15.76
N LEU A 146 12.32 -2.25 -15.34
CA LEU A 146 12.58 -0.96 -16.02
C LEU A 146 14.07 -0.73 -16.27
N ALA A 147 14.92 -0.97 -15.28
CA ALA A 147 16.38 -0.82 -15.40
C ALA A 147 17.03 -1.77 -16.43
N MET A 148 16.36 -2.86 -16.80
CA MET A 148 16.82 -3.82 -17.82
C MET A 148 16.39 -3.41 -19.25
N MET A 149 15.49 -2.43 -19.37
CA MET A 149 14.86 -2.02 -20.63
C MET A 149 15.55 -0.81 -21.29
N MET A 150 16.79 -0.49 -20.92
CA MET A 150 17.51 0.72 -21.39
C MET A 150 17.69 0.83 -22.91
N ALA A 151 17.72 -0.29 -23.62
CA ALA A 151 17.80 -0.34 -25.08
C ALA A 151 16.47 -0.73 -25.74
N ALA A 152 15.44 -1.03 -24.95
CA ALA A 152 14.13 -1.40 -25.49
C ALA A 152 13.39 -0.13 -25.94
N PRO A 153 12.69 -0.16 -27.09
CA PRO A 153 11.78 0.91 -27.46
C PRO A 153 10.68 1.11 -26.41
N THR A 154 10.18 2.33 -26.28
CA THR A 154 9.04 2.65 -25.44
C THR A 154 7.79 1.90 -25.92
N ARG A 155 6.89 1.58 -24.99
CA ARG A 155 5.59 0.98 -25.32
C ARG A 155 4.69 2.00 -26.01
N LEU A 156 3.75 1.51 -26.80
CA LEU A 156 2.65 2.34 -27.31
C LEU A 156 1.76 2.78 -26.13
N PRO A 157 1.23 4.01 -26.13
CA PRO A 157 0.31 4.49 -25.10
C PRO A 157 -0.91 3.56 -24.88
N GLU A 158 -1.39 2.94 -25.95
CA GLU A 158 -2.55 2.05 -25.98
C GLU A 158 -2.21 0.56 -25.78
N ALA A 159 -0.94 0.21 -25.52
CA ALA A 159 -0.58 -1.15 -25.19
C ALA A 159 -1.29 -1.61 -23.91
N ALA A 160 -1.53 -2.93 -23.80
CA ALA A 160 -2.17 -3.53 -22.64
C ALA A 160 -1.48 -3.12 -21.33
N GLN A 161 -2.26 -2.96 -20.25
CA GLN A 161 -1.78 -2.43 -18.97
C GLN A 161 -0.59 -3.23 -18.40
N ASP A 162 -0.58 -4.56 -18.58
CA ASP A 162 0.48 -5.46 -18.12
C ASP A 162 1.78 -5.36 -18.94
N LEU A 163 1.77 -4.59 -20.04
CA LEU A 163 2.94 -4.25 -20.83
C LEU A 163 3.48 -2.85 -20.54
N GLN A 164 2.70 -1.98 -19.88
CA GLN A 164 3.10 -0.60 -19.58
C GLN A 164 4.22 -0.56 -18.54
N PRO A 165 5.22 0.34 -18.70
CA PRO A 165 6.30 0.48 -17.72
C PRO A 165 5.86 1.14 -16.41
N PHE A 166 4.71 1.83 -16.42
CA PHE A 166 4.10 2.44 -15.24
C PHE A 166 2.59 2.16 -15.23
N VAL A 167 2.06 1.79 -14.07
CA VAL A 167 0.62 1.58 -13.85
C VAL A 167 0.13 2.56 -12.80
N PHE A 168 -0.90 3.33 -13.12
CA PHE A 168 -1.52 4.31 -12.23
C PHE A 168 -2.84 3.77 -11.72
N LEU A 169 -2.98 3.67 -10.40
CA LEU A 169 -4.17 3.16 -9.74
C LEU A 169 -4.83 4.27 -8.96
N THR A 170 -6.02 4.68 -9.38
CA THR A 170 -6.88 5.54 -8.56
C THR A 170 -7.53 4.68 -7.49
N PRO A 171 -7.19 4.87 -6.21
CA PRO A 171 -7.80 4.12 -5.12
C PRO A 171 -9.22 4.60 -4.84
N GLN A 172 -10.00 3.76 -4.16
CA GLN A 172 -11.30 4.13 -3.60
C GLN A 172 -11.23 4.19 -2.07
N ILE A 173 -12.11 5.01 -1.47
CA ILE A 173 -12.28 5.06 -0.02
C ILE A 173 -12.71 3.66 0.46
N GLY A 174 -12.03 3.13 1.47
CA GLY A 174 -12.27 1.78 1.99
C GLY A 174 -11.62 0.65 1.19
N GLU A 175 -10.78 0.98 0.20
CA GLU A 175 -10.04 -0.01 -0.59
C GLU A 175 -8.74 -0.44 0.10
N VAL A 176 -8.45 -1.74 0.03
CA VAL A 176 -7.17 -2.35 0.34
C VAL A 176 -6.47 -2.70 -0.98
N ILE A 177 -5.24 -2.23 -1.15
CA ILE A 177 -4.36 -2.60 -2.26
C ILE A 177 -3.14 -3.32 -1.70
N LEU A 178 -2.81 -4.51 -2.18
CA LEU A 178 -1.62 -5.27 -1.78
C LEU A 178 -0.74 -5.64 -2.99
N TRP A 179 0.58 -5.67 -2.75
CA TRP A 179 1.61 -6.08 -3.71
C TRP A 179 2.75 -6.80 -3.00
N GLU A 180 3.57 -7.52 -3.75
CA GLU A 180 4.83 -8.04 -3.21
C GLU A 180 5.80 -6.89 -2.94
N SER A 181 6.48 -6.92 -1.79
CA SER A 181 7.17 -5.75 -1.21
C SER A 181 8.39 -5.25 -2.00
N TRP A 182 8.86 -6.05 -2.96
CA TRP A 182 9.92 -5.67 -3.88
C TRP A 182 9.45 -4.74 -5.01
N LEU A 183 8.13 -4.58 -5.20
CA LEU A 183 7.57 -3.73 -6.25
C LEU A 183 7.76 -2.24 -5.90
N ARG A 184 8.43 -1.50 -6.79
CA ARG A 184 8.62 -0.06 -6.61
C ARG A 184 7.31 0.68 -6.83
N HIS A 185 7.01 1.57 -5.90
CA HIS A 185 5.79 2.37 -5.90
C HIS A 185 6.03 3.79 -5.41
N GLU A 186 5.12 4.68 -5.80
CA GLU A 186 5.12 6.13 -5.52
C GLU A 186 3.71 6.65 -5.29
#